data_AF-A0A414T2L2-F1
#
_entry.id   AF-A0A414T2L2-F1
#
_cell.length_a   1.000
_cell.length_b   1.000
_cell.length_c   1.000
_cell.angle_alpha   90.00
_cell.angle_beta   90.00
_cell.angle_gamma   90.00
#
_symmetry.space_group_name_H-M   'P 1'
#
loop_
_entity.id
_entity.type
_entity.pdbx_description
1 polymer ?
#
loop_
_entity_poly.entity_id
_entity_poly.type
_entity_poly.pdbx_seq_one_letter_code
_entity_poly.pdbx_strand_id
1 'polypeptide(L)'
;MGRPKINKTKITNDWQKYCPELRKLRMLDIDNRVGPLVIGFYLQVIGDGTIYMPLYKVENLYSHYSVLPSSLEIEGRTMDMQTHEAYSEQVAQQLIEKAYIPLQGEVTFENIKNGYERYFKNPNKGTIVEYEDYVYISSWTRNKLFFETALNTVYNELKAWPEERYFVQAGGFQNWILELEKKAGNHEILEDNYRKKIAKYKIEKLPERPFYF
;
A
#
# COMPACT_ATOMS: atom_id res chain seq x y z
N MET A 1 -4.78 -19.07 33.69
CA MET A 1 -5.35 -17.73 33.37
C MET A 1 -5.13 -17.48 31.89
N GLY A 2 -6.17 -17.06 31.15
CA GLY A 2 -6.04 -16.75 29.72
C GLY A 2 -5.26 -15.46 29.48
N ARG A 3 -4.68 -15.30 28.28
CA ARG A 3 -4.03 -14.03 27.90
C ARG A 3 -5.06 -12.88 27.88
N PRO A 4 -4.69 -11.67 28.31
CA PRO A 4 -5.59 -10.52 28.23
C PRO A 4 -5.91 -10.18 26.76
N LYS A 5 -7.11 -9.64 26.52
CA LYS A 5 -7.47 -9.12 25.20
C LYS A 5 -6.63 -7.88 24.86
N ILE A 6 -6.42 -7.66 23.58
CA ILE A 6 -5.70 -6.48 23.08
C ILE A 6 -6.45 -5.20 23.46
N ASN A 7 -5.73 -4.27 24.09
CA ASN A 7 -6.19 -2.91 24.29
C ASN A 7 -5.97 -2.10 22.99
N LYS A 8 -6.96 -2.12 22.11
CA LYS A 8 -6.90 -1.48 20.78
C LYS A 8 -6.56 0.02 20.85
N THR A 9 -7.11 0.73 21.84
CA THR A 9 -6.85 2.17 22.01
C THR A 9 -5.39 2.43 22.34
N LYS A 10 -4.84 1.68 23.30
CA LYS A 10 -3.44 1.81 23.69
C LYS A 10 -2.51 1.50 22.51
N ILE A 11 -2.66 0.34 21.87
CA ILE A 11 -1.75 -0.03 20.79
C ILE A 11 -1.83 0.97 19.62
N THR A 12 -3.02 1.47 19.27
CA THR A 12 -3.14 2.46 18.19
C THR A 12 -2.42 3.78 18.56
N ASN A 13 -2.54 4.22 19.81
CA ASN A 13 -1.91 5.46 20.26
C ASN A 13 -0.38 5.32 20.34
N ASP A 14 0.11 4.17 20.82
CA ASP A 14 1.54 3.90 20.93
C ASP A 14 2.19 3.83 19.53
N TRP A 15 1.55 3.14 18.57
CA TRP A 15 2.01 3.11 17.19
C TRP A 15 2.02 4.49 16.52
N GLN A 16 1.03 5.33 16.79
CA GLN A 16 1.02 6.72 16.31
C GLN A 16 2.15 7.55 16.94
N LYS A 17 2.52 7.27 18.19
CA LYS A 17 3.66 7.93 18.85
C LYS A 17 4.99 7.53 18.20
N TYR A 18 5.14 6.28 17.77
CA TYR A 18 6.36 5.80 17.12
C TYR A 18 6.56 6.36 15.70
N CYS A 19 5.48 6.74 15.02
CA CYS A 19 5.52 7.42 13.73
C CYS A 19 4.59 8.64 13.70
N PRO A 20 5.03 9.81 14.22
CA PRO A 20 4.19 10.99 14.41
C PRO A 20 3.62 11.62 13.13
N GLU A 21 4.18 11.30 11.96
CA GLU A 21 3.66 11.73 10.65
C GLU A 21 2.36 11.02 10.27
N LEU A 22 2.07 9.86 10.89
CA LEU A 22 0.82 9.14 10.67
C LEU A 22 -0.29 9.68 11.57
N ARG A 23 -1.53 9.56 11.10
CA ARG A 23 -2.73 9.89 11.86
C ARG A 23 -3.72 8.75 11.81
N LYS A 24 -4.49 8.62 12.88
CA LYS A 24 -5.54 7.63 13.02
C LYS A 24 -6.63 7.85 11.98
N LEU A 25 -6.69 7.00 10.96
CA LEU A 25 -7.84 6.92 10.07
C LEU A 25 -9.02 6.29 10.81
N ARG A 26 -8.76 5.21 11.53
CA ARG A 26 -9.72 4.53 12.42
C ARG A 26 -8.94 3.77 13.49
N MET A 27 -9.64 3.20 14.46
CA MET A 27 -8.98 2.35 15.46
C MET A 27 -8.21 1.22 14.76
N LEU A 28 -6.95 1.01 15.14
CA LEU A 28 -6.01 0.07 14.53
C LEU A 28 -5.50 0.45 13.12
N ASP A 29 -5.76 1.65 12.62
CA ASP A 29 -5.37 2.08 11.27
C ASP A 29 -4.77 3.49 11.34
N ILE A 30 -3.47 3.60 11.08
CA ILE A 30 -2.72 4.86 11.13
C ILE A 30 -2.02 5.10 9.81
N ASP A 31 -2.27 6.24 9.18
CA ASP A 31 -1.86 6.48 7.80
C ASP A 31 -1.48 7.94 7.57
N ASN A 32 -0.79 8.20 6.46
CA ASN A 32 -0.67 9.50 5.82
C ASN A 32 -0.92 9.37 4.31
N ARG A 33 -0.92 10.50 3.60
CA ARG A 33 -1.08 10.55 2.14
C ARG A 33 0.18 11.03 1.45
N VAL A 34 0.47 10.44 0.30
CA VAL A 34 1.52 10.87 -0.63
C VAL A 34 0.93 10.83 -2.04
N GLY A 35 0.56 11.99 -2.58
CA GLY A 35 -0.21 12.04 -3.83
C GLY A 35 -1.48 11.19 -3.72
N PRO A 36 -1.69 10.20 -4.61
CA PRO A 36 -2.87 9.34 -4.53
C PRO A 36 -2.68 8.12 -3.64
N LEU A 37 -1.55 7.97 -2.94
CA LEU A 37 -1.30 6.84 -2.07
C LEU A 37 -1.70 7.14 -0.64
N VAL A 38 -2.33 6.18 0.01
CA VAL A 38 -2.47 6.11 1.47
C VAL A 38 -1.46 5.09 1.96
N ILE A 39 -0.53 5.50 2.83
CA ILE A 39 0.52 4.62 3.34
C ILE A 39 0.54 4.66 4.86
N GLY A 40 0.79 3.52 5.48
CA GLY A 40 0.67 3.44 6.93
C GLY A 40 0.72 2.03 7.47
N PHE A 41 0.10 1.87 8.65
CA PHE A 41 0.02 0.61 9.36
C PHE A 41 -1.42 0.24 9.70
N TYR A 42 -1.77 -1.01 9.38
CA TYR A 42 -2.94 -1.68 9.94
C TYR A 42 -2.51 -2.65 11.04
N LEU A 43 -3.07 -2.51 12.25
CA LEU A 43 -2.79 -3.35 13.40
C LEU A 43 -3.82 -4.48 13.48
N GLN A 44 -3.63 -5.51 12.66
CA GLN A 44 -4.58 -6.61 12.51
C GLN A 44 -4.69 -7.44 13.80
N VAL A 45 -5.83 -7.39 14.47
CA VAL A 45 -6.12 -8.24 15.63
C VAL A 45 -6.53 -9.63 15.13
N ILE A 46 -5.89 -10.68 15.65
CA ILE A 46 -6.07 -12.06 15.17
C ILE A 46 -6.37 -13.03 16.33
N GLY A 47 -6.77 -14.25 15.98
CA GLY A 47 -7.18 -15.27 16.94
C GLY A 47 -8.45 -14.86 17.70
N ASP A 48 -8.47 -15.12 19.00
CA ASP A 48 -9.57 -14.69 19.87
C ASP A 48 -9.45 -13.20 20.28
N GLY A 49 -8.52 -12.43 19.71
CA GLY A 49 -8.29 -11.03 20.05
C GLY A 49 -7.32 -10.83 21.20
N THR A 50 -6.46 -11.81 21.48
CA THR A 50 -5.37 -11.73 22.45
C THR A 50 -4.03 -11.31 21.84
N ILE A 51 -3.92 -11.32 20.52
CA ILE A 51 -2.73 -10.95 19.75
C ILE A 51 -3.11 -10.05 18.57
N TYR A 52 -2.15 -9.25 18.12
CA TYR A 52 -2.23 -8.46 16.89
C TYR A 52 -0.94 -8.58 16.08
N MET A 53 -1.03 -8.34 14.79
CA MET A 53 0.09 -8.26 13.85
C MET A 53 0.07 -6.90 13.18
N PRO A 54 1.13 -6.09 13.29
CA PRO A 54 1.24 -4.86 12.52
C PRO A 54 1.56 -5.16 11.06
N LEU A 55 0.87 -4.51 10.15
CA LEU A 55 1.03 -4.63 8.70
C LEU A 55 1.37 -3.26 8.14
N TYR A 56 2.56 -3.10 7.56
CA TYR A 56 2.79 -1.97 6.65
C TYR A 56 1.94 -2.20 5.40
N LYS A 57 1.30 -1.14 4.89
CA LYS A 57 0.47 -1.21 3.68
C LYS A 57 0.59 0.07 2.86
N VAL A 58 0.34 -0.09 1.55
CA VAL A 58 0.12 0.98 0.58
C VAL A 58 -1.23 0.75 -0.06
N GLU A 59 -2.06 1.78 -0.18
CA GLU A 59 -3.35 1.72 -0.88
C GLU A 59 -3.36 2.81 -1.96
N ASN A 60 -3.63 2.42 -3.21
CA ASN A 60 -3.67 3.36 -4.33
C ASN A 60 -5.09 3.85 -4.60
N LEU A 61 -5.34 5.13 -4.27
CA LEU A 61 -6.62 5.78 -4.52
C LEU A 61 -6.87 6.01 -6.01
N TYR A 62 -5.82 6.11 -6.82
CA TYR A 62 -5.86 6.38 -8.27
C TYR A 62 -5.86 5.09 -9.11
N SER A 63 -6.51 4.06 -8.60
CA SER A 63 -6.74 2.78 -9.29
C SER A 63 -8.18 2.66 -9.80
N HIS A 64 -8.40 1.77 -10.76
CA HIS A 64 -9.73 1.48 -11.31
C HIS A 64 -10.65 0.68 -10.37
N TYR A 65 -10.10 0.10 -9.30
CA TYR A 65 -10.85 -0.72 -8.35
C TYR A 65 -11.89 0.10 -7.58
N SER A 66 -13.08 -0.47 -7.33
CA SER A 66 -14.12 0.15 -6.48
C SER A 66 -13.83 0.04 -4.97
N VAL A 67 -12.88 -0.82 -4.63
CA VAL A 67 -12.30 -1.02 -3.29
C VAL A 67 -10.87 -0.48 -3.25
N LEU A 68 -10.27 -0.44 -2.06
CA LEU A 68 -8.86 -0.12 -1.85
C LEU A 68 -8.11 -1.41 -1.52
N PRO A 69 -7.53 -2.10 -2.51
CA PRO A 69 -6.62 -3.19 -2.21
C PRO A 69 -5.36 -2.63 -1.55
N SER A 70 -4.84 -3.34 -0.57
CA SER A 70 -3.50 -3.12 -0.05
C SER A 70 -2.47 -3.72 -1.01
N SER A 71 -1.37 -3.01 -1.21
CA SER A 71 -0.18 -3.43 -1.93
C SER A 71 1.06 -3.20 -1.07
N LEU A 72 2.18 -3.80 -1.49
CA LEU A 72 3.49 -3.65 -0.85
C LEU A 72 3.48 -4.04 0.64
N GLU A 73 2.64 -4.99 1.03
CA GLU A 73 2.46 -5.34 2.44
C GLU A 73 3.74 -5.91 3.07
N ILE A 74 4.03 -5.50 4.30
CA ILE A 74 5.08 -6.12 5.13
C ILE A 74 4.47 -6.51 6.46
N GLU A 75 4.45 -7.81 6.73
CA GLU A 75 4.03 -8.35 8.00
C GLU A 75 5.12 -8.12 9.07
N GLY A 76 4.74 -7.50 10.18
CA GLY A 76 5.57 -7.42 11.36
C GLY A 76 5.38 -8.59 12.31
N ARG A 77 6.11 -8.55 13.42
CA ARG A 77 6.02 -9.57 14.46
C ARG A 77 4.64 -9.54 15.14
N THR A 78 3.98 -10.68 15.22
CA THR A 78 2.78 -10.87 16.06
C THR A 78 3.09 -10.64 17.54
N MET A 79 2.24 -9.86 18.22
CA MET A 79 2.42 -9.46 19.62
C MET A 79 1.12 -9.59 20.41
N ASP A 80 1.23 -10.04 21.65
CA ASP A 80 0.21 -9.83 22.70
C ASP A 80 0.48 -8.52 23.46
N MET A 81 -0.30 -8.22 24.50
CA MET A 81 -0.08 -7.01 25.30
C MET A 81 1.26 -7.01 26.05
N GLN A 82 1.75 -8.16 26.54
CA GLN A 82 3.02 -8.21 27.26
C GLN A 82 4.20 -7.89 26.34
N THR A 83 4.21 -8.50 25.16
CA THR A 83 5.22 -8.25 24.14
C THR A 83 5.08 -6.88 23.49
N HIS A 84 3.87 -6.32 23.43
CA HIS A 84 3.67 -4.93 23.01
C HIS A 84 4.40 -3.94 23.93
N GLU A 85 4.23 -4.04 25.25
CA GLU A 85 4.92 -3.12 26.18
C GLU A 85 6.44 -3.25 26.08
N ALA A 86 6.94 -4.46 25.83
CA ALA A 86 8.38 -4.72 25.79
C ALA A 86 9.04 -4.35 24.44
N TYR A 87 8.35 -4.52 23.31
CA TYR A 87 8.99 -4.54 21.99
C TYR A 87 8.30 -3.71 20.91
N SER A 88 7.13 -3.11 21.16
CA SER A 88 6.35 -2.47 20.08
C SER A 88 7.08 -1.34 19.36
N GLU A 89 7.83 -0.51 20.09
CA GLU A 89 8.64 0.57 19.49
C GLU A 89 9.72 0.01 18.56
N GLN A 90 10.48 -0.98 19.03
CA GLN A 90 11.52 -1.63 18.22
C GLN A 90 10.92 -2.26 16.95
N VAL A 91 9.78 -2.95 17.07
CA VAL A 91 9.10 -3.55 15.92
C VAL A 91 8.62 -2.48 14.94
N ALA A 92 8.08 -1.37 15.44
CA ALA A 92 7.66 -0.25 14.60
C ALA A 92 8.85 0.35 13.84
N GLN A 93 9.98 0.61 14.49
CA GLN A 93 11.18 1.14 13.83
C GLN A 93 11.70 0.19 12.74
N GLN A 94 11.74 -1.12 13.02
CA GLN A 94 12.13 -2.12 12.01
C GLN A 94 11.21 -2.12 10.78
N LEU A 95 9.90 -1.93 10.97
CA LEU A 95 8.99 -1.83 9.83
C LEU A 95 9.13 -0.51 9.09
N ILE A 96 9.35 0.60 9.79
CA ILE A 96 9.59 1.92 9.18
C ILE A 96 10.84 1.87 8.29
N GLU A 97 11.93 1.28 8.77
CA GLU A 97 13.17 1.09 8.00
C GLU A 97 12.98 0.17 6.78
N LYS A 98 12.13 -0.86 6.92
CA LYS A 98 11.85 -1.81 5.84
C LYS A 98 10.78 -1.34 4.87
N ALA A 99 10.05 -0.26 5.16
CA ALA A 99 8.97 0.22 4.31
C ALA A 99 9.42 0.38 2.85
N TYR A 100 8.56 0.01 1.90
CA TYR A 100 8.85 0.16 0.47
C TYR A 100 8.81 1.63 0.04
N ILE A 101 7.92 2.40 0.65
CA ILE A 101 7.80 3.85 0.46
C ILE A 101 8.08 4.47 1.83
N PRO A 102 8.95 5.50 1.93
CA PRO A 102 9.24 6.14 3.20
C PRO A 102 7.96 6.63 3.87
N LEU A 103 7.76 6.27 5.15
CA LEU A 103 6.63 6.76 5.96
C LEU A 103 6.87 8.14 6.54
N GLN A 104 8.13 8.61 6.48
CA GLN A 104 8.59 9.89 7.01
C GLN A 104 9.29 10.75 5.96
N GLY A 105 9.27 12.06 6.14
CA GLY A 105 9.91 13.03 5.26
C GLY A 105 9.27 13.19 3.87
N GLU A 106 10.00 13.84 2.98
CA GLU A 106 9.58 14.06 1.60
C GLU A 106 9.63 12.76 0.79
N VAL A 107 8.68 12.59 -0.13
CA VAL A 107 8.65 11.44 -1.03
C VAL A 107 8.68 11.90 -2.48
N THR A 108 9.61 11.32 -3.23
CA THR A 108 9.72 11.50 -4.68
C THR A 108 9.12 10.31 -5.42
N PHE A 109 8.81 10.50 -6.70
CA PHE A 109 8.41 9.40 -7.58
C PHE A 109 9.49 8.31 -7.66
N GLU A 110 10.77 8.69 -7.61
CA GLU A 110 11.87 7.72 -7.61
C GLU A 110 11.85 6.84 -6.35
N ASN A 111 11.45 7.36 -5.18
CA ASN A 111 11.25 6.54 -3.99
C ASN A 111 10.14 5.50 -4.20
N ILE A 112 9.02 5.91 -4.80
CA ILE A 112 7.89 5.03 -5.09
C ILE A 112 8.30 3.93 -6.08
N LYS A 113 8.90 4.32 -7.21
CA LYS A 113 9.42 3.41 -8.22
C LYS A 113 10.37 2.37 -7.60
N ASN A 114 11.35 2.81 -6.84
CA ASN A 114 12.30 1.90 -6.18
C ASN A 114 11.61 0.97 -5.18
N GLY A 115 10.55 1.44 -4.50
CA GLY A 115 9.72 0.60 -3.63
C GLY A 115 9.07 -0.56 -4.40
N TYR A 116 8.38 -0.28 -5.50
CA TYR A 116 7.76 -1.31 -6.35
C TYR A 116 8.80 -2.23 -6.99
N GLU A 117 9.88 -1.69 -7.57
CA GLU A 117 10.94 -2.50 -8.18
C GLU A 117 11.66 -3.39 -7.17
N ARG A 118 11.80 -2.94 -5.92
CA ARG A 118 12.30 -3.78 -4.82
C ARG A 118 11.32 -4.90 -4.47
N TYR A 119 10.01 -4.62 -4.45
CA TYR A 119 8.98 -5.63 -4.23
C TYR A 119 8.96 -6.68 -5.35
N PHE A 120 9.09 -6.24 -6.61
CA PHE A 120 9.18 -7.14 -7.77
C PHE A 120 10.42 -8.03 -7.75
N LYS A 121 11.38 -7.86 -6.85
CA LYS A 121 12.51 -8.80 -6.69
C LYS A 121 12.22 -9.90 -5.67
N ASN A 122 11.12 -9.83 -4.92
CA ASN A 122 10.73 -10.87 -3.97
C ASN A 122 10.32 -12.14 -4.74
N PRO A 123 10.91 -13.33 -4.47
CA PRO A 123 10.54 -14.57 -5.17
C PRO A 123 9.13 -15.06 -4.85
N ASN A 124 8.54 -14.63 -3.74
CA ASN A 124 7.20 -15.06 -3.29
C ASN A 124 6.08 -14.17 -3.87
N LYS A 125 6.22 -13.74 -5.13
CA LYS A 125 5.28 -12.85 -5.82
C LYS A 125 3.88 -13.45 -5.83
N GLY A 126 2.93 -12.78 -5.18
CA GLY A 126 1.58 -13.34 -4.99
C GLY A 126 0.52 -12.79 -5.94
N THR A 127 0.65 -11.54 -6.41
CA THR A 127 -0.47 -10.86 -7.07
C THR A 127 -0.05 -9.94 -8.20
N ILE A 128 -0.98 -9.70 -9.13
CA ILE A 128 -0.85 -8.72 -10.21
C ILE A 128 -1.13 -7.29 -9.74
N VAL A 129 -1.70 -7.11 -8.54
CA VAL A 129 -2.18 -5.82 -8.03
C VAL A 129 -1.04 -4.82 -7.89
N GLU A 130 0.12 -5.24 -7.37
CA GLU A 130 1.27 -4.34 -7.21
C GLU A 130 1.82 -3.84 -8.55
N TYR A 131 1.69 -4.64 -9.61
CA TYR A 131 2.09 -4.23 -10.96
C TYR A 131 1.13 -3.21 -11.54
N GLU A 132 -0.18 -3.42 -11.38
CA GLU A 132 -1.18 -2.43 -11.80
C GLU A 132 -1.05 -1.13 -11.01
N ASP A 133 -0.86 -1.22 -9.69
CA ASP A 133 -0.69 -0.07 -8.81
C ASP A 133 0.52 0.77 -9.23
N TYR A 134 1.63 0.13 -9.63
CA TYR A 134 2.80 0.84 -10.17
C TYR A 134 2.48 1.63 -11.44
N VAL A 135 1.68 1.09 -12.35
CA VAL A 135 1.25 1.81 -13.56
C VAL A 135 0.29 2.95 -13.20
N TYR A 136 -0.65 2.73 -12.30
CA TYR A 136 -1.60 3.75 -11.86
C TYR A 136 -0.91 4.94 -11.18
N ILE A 137 0.03 4.71 -10.26
CA ILE A 137 0.79 5.80 -9.62
C ILE A 137 1.68 6.54 -10.63
N SER A 138 2.20 5.84 -11.63
CA SER A 138 2.97 6.48 -12.71
C SER A 138 2.08 7.40 -13.56
N SER A 139 0.85 6.96 -13.87
CA SER A 139 -0.15 7.76 -14.57
C SER A 139 -0.54 9.04 -13.83
N TRP A 140 -0.63 8.99 -12.49
CA TRP A 140 -0.93 10.17 -11.67
C TRP A 140 -0.02 11.37 -11.96
N THR A 141 1.26 11.12 -12.23
CA THR A 141 2.26 12.17 -12.49
C THR A 141 1.98 12.98 -13.76
N ARG A 142 1.11 12.49 -14.66
CA ARG A 142 0.89 13.02 -16.02
C ARG A 142 2.16 13.06 -16.88
N ASN A 143 3.25 12.47 -16.42
CA ASN A 143 4.49 12.39 -17.15
C ASN A 143 4.46 11.14 -18.05
N LYS A 144 4.41 11.38 -19.36
CA LYS A 144 4.36 10.31 -20.37
C LYS A 144 5.52 9.33 -20.24
N LEU A 145 6.74 9.83 -19.99
CA LEU A 145 7.92 8.97 -19.86
C LEU A 145 7.80 8.02 -18.66
N PHE A 146 7.32 8.51 -17.51
CA PHE A 146 7.11 7.67 -16.33
C PHE A 146 6.04 6.61 -16.58
N PHE A 147 4.93 6.99 -17.21
CA PHE A 147 3.86 6.07 -17.55
C PHE A 147 4.32 4.95 -18.51
N GLU A 148 4.98 5.32 -19.62
CA GLU A 148 5.50 4.35 -20.60
C GLU A 148 6.59 3.46 -20.01
N THR A 149 7.46 4.01 -19.15
CA THR A 149 8.48 3.23 -18.44
C THR A 149 7.84 2.19 -17.52
N ALA A 150 6.82 2.58 -16.75
CA ALA A 150 6.13 1.66 -15.86
C ALA A 150 5.42 0.52 -16.61
N LEU A 151 4.72 0.83 -17.70
CA LEU A 151 4.11 -0.18 -18.58
C LEU A 151 5.16 -1.16 -19.13
N ASN A 152 6.29 -0.66 -19.60
CA ASN A 152 7.38 -1.50 -20.11
C ASN A 152 7.99 -2.39 -19.02
N THR A 153 8.19 -1.86 -17.80
CA THR A 153 8.66 -2.65 -16.66
C THR A 153 7.69 -3.78 -16.34
N VAL A 154 6.39 -3.46 -16.19
CA VAL A 154 5.35 -4.44 -15.90
C VAL A 154 5.25 -5.50 -17.00
N TYR A 155 5.29 -5.08 -18.27
CA TYR A 155 5.28 -6.00 -19.40
C TYR A 155 6.43 -7.00 -19.30
N ASN A 156 7.66 -6.52 -19.07
CA ASN A 156 8.83 -7.37 -19.03
C ASN A 156 8.85 -8.32 -17.83
N GLU A 157 8.35 -7.90 -16.67
CA GLU A 157 8.25 -8.74 -15.47
C GLU A 157 7.19 -9.84 -15.62
N LEU A 158 6.09 -9.57 -16.32
CA LEU A 158 4.92 -10.44 -16.36
C LEU A 158 4.76 -11.27 -17.64
N LYS A 159 5.42 -10.92 -18.75
CA LYS A 159 5.26 -11.65 -20.04
C LYS A 159 5.62 -13.15 -20.00
N ALA A 160 6.39 -13.57 -19.00
CA ALA A 160 6.77 -14.96 -18.80
C ALA A 160 5.94 -15.66 -17.71
N TRP A 161 4.95 -14.97 -17.11
CA TRP A 161 4.10 -15.57 -16.09
C TRP A 161 3.09 -16.53 -16.72
N PRO A 162 2.68 -17.59 -16.00
CA PRO A 162 1.67 -18.54 -16.48
C PRO A 162 0.32 -17.87 -16.76
N GLU A 163 -0.09 -17.79 -18.02
CA GLU A 163 -1.31 -17.09 -18.42
C GLU A 163 -2.57 -17.72 -17.82
N GLU A 164 -2.60 -19.05 -17.78
CA GLU A 164 -3.69 -19.86 -17.23
C GLU A 164 -3.93 -19.60 -15.73
N ARG A 165 -2.95 -19.02 -15.03
CA ARG A 165 -3.06 -18.70 -13.62
C ARG A 165 -3.47 -17.25 -13.38
N TYR A 166 -2.93 -16.31 -14.16
CA TYR A 166 -3.01 -14.88 -13.84
C TYR A 166 -3.84 -14.06 -14.83
N PHE A 167 -3.98 -14.49 -16.08
CA PHE A 167 -4.55 -13.66 -17.16
C PHE A 167 -5.77 -14.28 -17.84
N VAL A 168 -6.28 -15.42 -17.37
CA VAL A 168 -7.48 -16.09 -17.92
C VAL A 168 -8.69 -15.17 -17.98
N GLN A 169 -8.93 -14.39 -16.91
CA GLN A 169 -10.08 -13.48 -16.84
C GLN A 169 -10.02 -12.36 -17.88
N ALA A 170 -8.82 -11.98 -18.31
CA ALA A 170 -8.60 -11.00 -19.36
C ALA A 170 -8.54 -11.63 -20.76
N GLY A 171 -8.60 -12.96 -20.88
CA GLY A 171 -8.43 -13.66 -22.15
C GLY A 171 -6.98 -13.66 -22.64
N GLY A 172 -6.01 -13.71 -21.73
CA GLY A 172 -4.58 -13.78 -22.02
C GLY A 172 -3.80 -12.51 -21.65
N PHE A 173 -2.47 -12.64 -21.58
CA PHE A 173 -1.59 -11.57 -21.11
C PHE A 173 -1.66 -10.30 -21.97
N GLN A 174 -1.71 -10.45 -23.30
CA GLN A 174 -1.76 -9.32 -24.23
C GLN A 174 -3.02 -8.47 -24.05
N ASN A 175 -4.17 -9.10 -23.85
CA ASN A 175 -5.42 -8.38 -23.59
C ASN A 175 -5.38 -7.69 -22.23
N TRP A 176 -4.80 -8.33 -21.21
CA TRP A 176 -4.65 -7.74 -19.88
C TRP A 176 -3.80 -6.46 -19.92
N ILE A 177 -2.64 -6.47 -20.59
CA ILE A 177 -1.77 -5.29 -20.63
C ILE A 177 -2.38 -4.13 -21.43
N LEU A 178 -3.08 -4.42 -22.54
CA LEU A 178 -3.81 -3.41 -23.31
C LEU A 178 -4.94 -2.77 -22.50
N GLU A 179 -5.70 -3.57 -21.75
CA GLU A 179 -6.75 -3.04 -20.87
C GLU A 179 -6.17 -2.25 -19.69
N LEU A 180 -5.02 -2.67 -19.14
CA LEU A 180 -4.31 -1.89 -18.12
C LEU A 180 -3.88 -0.52 -18.65
N GLU A 181 -3.22 -0.48 -19.81
CA GLU A 181 -2.81 0.77 -20.48
C GLU A 181 -4.01 1.70 -20.71
N LYS A 182 -5.10 1.16 -21.29
CA LYS A 182 -6.32 1.92 -21.56
C LYS A 182 -6.95 2.48 -20.28
N LYS A 183 -7.08 1.67 -19.22
CA LYS A 183 -7.62 2.11 -17.93
C LYS A 183 -6.74 3.15 -17.27
N ALA A 184 -5.43 2.91 -17.25
CA ALA A 184 -4.46 3.80 -16.61
C ALA A 184 -4.28 5.12 -17.39
N GLY A 185 -4.49 5.13 -18.70
CA GLY A 185 -4.49 6.33 -19.53
C GLY A 185 -5.77 7.16 -19.45
N ASN A 186 -6.87 6.61 -18.92
CA ASN A 186 -8.14 7.34 -18.79
C ASN A 186 -8.19 8.14 -17.48
N HIS A 187 -7.52 9.29 -17.50
CA HIS A 187 -7.40 10.11 -16.31
C HIS A 187 -8.72 10.69 -15.79
N GLU A 188 -9.73 10.93 -16.63
CA GLU A 188 -11.01 11.45 -16.18
C GLU A 188 -11.68 10.45 -15.22
N ILE A 189 -11.70 9.17 -15.60
CA ILE A 189 -12.25 8.09 -14.76
C ILE A 189 -11.42 7.92 -13.48
N LEU A 190 -10.09 7.98 -13.58
CA LEU A 190 -9.22 7.81 -12.43
C LEU A 190 -9.33 8.96 -11.41
N GLU A 191 -9.48 10.20 -11.88
CA GLU A 191 -9.75 11.37 -11.03
C GLU A 191 -11.11 11.26 -10.32
N ASP A 192 -12.15 10.82 -11.04
CA ASP A 192 -13.46 10.59 -10.45
C ASP A 192 -13.40 9.47 -9.39
N ASN A 193 -12.73 8.36 -9.68
CA ASN A 193 -12.49 7.27 -8.73
C ASN A 193 -11.72 7.73 -7.49
N TYR A 194 -10.66 8.52 -7.68
CA TYR A 194 -9.88 9.11 -6.60
C TYR A 194 -10.77 9.94 -5.67
N ARG A 195 -11.56 10.88 -6.22
CA ARG A 195 -12.47 11.74 -5.43
C ARG A 195 -13.53 10.92 -4.70
N LYS A 196 -14.12 9.93 -5.36
CA LYS A 196 -15.10 9.01 -4.75
C LYS A 196 -14.49 8.23 -3.58
N LYS A 197 -13.25 7.75 -3.73
CA LYS A 197 -12.54 7.01 -2.67
C LYS A 197 -12.19 7.92 -1.50
N ILE A 198 -11.69 9.13 -1.76
CA ILE A 198 -11.42 10.12 -0.70
C ILE A 198 -12.66 10.30 0.17
N ALA A 199 -13.81 10.59 -0.43
CA ALA A 199 -15.06 10.82 0.27
C ALA A 199 -15.59 9.56 0.98
N LYS A 200 -15.59 8.41 0.29
CA LYS A 200 -16.09 7.13 0.82
C LYS A 200 -15.34 6.69 2.08
N TYR A 201 -14.02 6.84 2.07
CA TYR A 201 -13.14 6.34 3.13
C TYR A 201 -12.73 7.42 4.14
N LYS A 202 -13.22 8.66 3.98
CA LYS A 202 -12.94 9.82 4.86
C LYS A 202 -11.45 10.09 4.98
N ILE A 203 -10.75 10.04 3.84
CA ILE A 203 -9.30 10.11 3.72
C ILE A 203 -8.80 11.56 3.79
N GLU A 204 -9.68 12.54 3.57
CA GLU A 204 -9.39 13.98 3.63
C GLU A 204 -8.83 14.45 4.98
N LYS A 205 -9.07 13.70 6.06
CA LYS A 205 -8.54 14.01 7.40
C LYS A 205 -7.10 13.55 7.62
N LEU A 206 -6.55 12.74 6.72
CA LEU A 206 -5.18 12.27 6.81
C LEU A 206 -4.20 13.37 6.42
N PRO A 207 -3.04 13.46 7.10
CA PRO A 207 -2.01 14.40 6.75
C PRO A 207 -1.49 14.07 5.36
N GLU A 208 -1.40 15.10 4.52
CA GLU A 208 -0.83 15.00 3.19
C GLU A 208 0.61 15.47 3.22
N ARG A 209 1.49 14.63 2.70
CA ARG A 209 2.91 14.94 2.58
C ARG A 209 3.23 15.39 1.16
N PRO A 210 4.23 16.27 1.00
CA PRO A 210 4.71 16.66 -0.31
C PRO A 210 5.09 15.44 -1.15
N PHE A 211 4.60 15.41 -2.39
CA PHE A 211 4.94 14.40 -3.39
C PHE A 211 5.51 15.09 -4.62
N TYR A 212 6.76 14.76 -4.96
CA TYR A 212 7.48 15.38 -6.07
C TYR A 212 7.79 14.36 -7.16
N PHE A 213 7.74 14.80 -8.42
CA PHE A 213 7.99 13.96 -9.59
C PHE A 213 8.66 14.79 -10.70
#